data_AF-A0A1V1HZS8-F1
#
_entry.id   AF-A0A1V1HZS8-F1
#
_cell.length_a   1.000
_cell.length_b   1.000
_cell.length_c   1.000
_cell.angle_alpha   90.00
_cell.angle_beta   90.00
_cell.angle_gamma   90.00
#
_symmetry.space_group_name_H-M   'P 1'
#
loop_
_entity.id
_entity.type
_entity.pdbx_description
1 polymer ?
#
loop_
_entity_poly.entity_id
_entity_poly.type
_entity_poly.pdbx_seq_one_letter_code
_entity_poly.pdbx_strand_id
1 'polypeptide(L)'
;METNNIVSSGRIGAHTALYKEGTGEAIVSSSWSYNNAAKKIHTVSVSKQSPVAGNYRAKGTMKSYDESNGTYIGTSLNPSGYISYKSMNLNISNEELKERITMYETKDMIAAEGMNGNYGYISLEDMGVYENPSSPEEALRLQEERIRKYGEYREINVYDNDGKTVVDKFRVYNM
;
A
#
# COMPACT_ATOMS: atom_id res chain seq x y z
N MET A 1 -19.66 17.38 -8.25
CA MET A 1 -20.91 16.68 -8.60
C MET A 1 -20.66 15.21 -8.29
N GLU A 2 -21.08 14.74 -7.12
CA GLU A 2 -20.98 13.31 -6.77
C GLU A 2 -22.00 12.57 -7.63
N THR A 3 -21.53 11.77 -8.59
CA THR A 3 -22.41 10.89 -9.34
C THR A 3 -22.72 9.70 -8.45
N ASN A 4 -23.96 9.60 -7.99
CA ASN A 4 -24.46 8.61 -7.04
C ASN A 4 -24.62 7.20 -7.66
N ASN A 5 -23.80 6.89 -8.66
CA ASN A 5 -23.97 5.81 -9.61
C ASN A 5 -23.26 4.55 -9.13
N ILE A 6 -23.97 3.43 -9.25
CA ILE A 6 -23.38 2.10 -9.08
C ILE A 6 -22.47 1.83 -10.29
N VAL A 7 -21.25 1.37 -10.04
CA VAL A 7 -20.32 0.94 -11.10
C VAL A 7 -20.25 -0.58 -11.15
N SER A 8 -20.12 -1.14 -12.35
CA SER A 8 -19.95 -2.59 -12.57
C SER A 8 -18.67 -3.12 -11.93
N SER A 9 -18.58 -4.44 -11.80
CA SER A 9 -17.41 -5.12 -11.24
C SER A 9 -16.11 -4.75 -11.96
N GLY A 10 -15.01 -4.70 -11.21
CA GLY A 10 -13.67 -4.35 -11.67
C GLY A 10 -13.42 -2.85 -11.76
N ARG A 11 -14.44 -2.00 -11.86
CA ARG A 11 -14.27 -0.59 -12.25
C ARG A 11 -13.75 0.35 -11.19
N ILE A 12 -13.83 -0.02 -9.91
CA ILE A 12 -13.24 0.76 -8.82
C ILE A 12 -12.27 -0.11 -8.04
N GLY A 13 -11.05 0.39 -7.92
CA GLY A 13 -9.96 -0.24 -7.19
C GLY A 13 -9.52 0.64 -6.02
N ALA A 14 -9.10 0.00 -4.94
CA ALA A 14 -8.49 0.67 -3.81
C ALA A 14 -7.24 -0.09 -3.34
N HIS A 15 -6.28 0.69 -2.86
CA HIS A 15 -5.09 0.23 -2.17
C HIS A 15 -4.93 1.08 -0.92
N THR A 16 -4.48 0.48 0.19
CA THR A 16 -4.20 1.24 1.40
C THR A 16 -2.96 0.70 2.10
N ALA A 17 -2.24 1.60 2.75
CA ALA A 17 -1.12 1.25 3.60
C ALA A 17 -1.18 2.03 4.92
N LEU A 18 -0.71 1.38 5.98
CA LEU A 18 -0.53 1.96 7.30
C LEU A 18 0.90 2.49 7.41
N TYR A 19 1.04 3.74 7.83
CA TYR A 19 2.32 4.40 8.02
C TYR A 19 2.52 4.83 9.46
N LYS A 20 3.75 4.74 9.95
CA LYS A 20 4.15 5.25 11.27
C LYS A 20 4.39 6.75 11.20
N GLU A 21 3.84 7.50 12.14
CA GLU A 21 4.07 8.93 12.29
C GLU A 21 5.52 9.20 12.75
N GLY A 22 6.07 10.35 12.39
CA GLY A 22 7.43 10.75 12.73
C GLY A 22 8.49 10.16 11.80
N THR A 23 8.37 8.87 11.47
CA THR A 23 9.30 8.19 10.55
C THR A 23 8.76 8.08 9.13
N GLY A 24 7.45 7.92 8.96
CA GLY A 24 6.84 7.68 7.64
C GLY A 24 7.02 6.26 7.11
N GLU A 25 7.48 5.32 7.95
CA GLU A 25 7.66 3.92 7.57
C GLU A 25 6.34 3.26 7.21
N ALA A 26 6.32 2.48 6.13
CA ALA A 26 5.26 1.55 5.83
C ALA A 26 5.28 0.39 6.83
N ILE A 27 4.10 0.03 7.34
CA ILE A 27 3.94 -0.96 8.41
C ILE A 27 3.19 -2.19 7.93
N VAL A 28 2.18 -1.96 7.08
CA VAL A 28 1.42 -2.98 6.38
C VAL A 28 0.75 -2.33 5.18
N SER A 29 0.53 -3.09 4.10
CA SER A 29 -0.15 -2.63 2.90
C SER A 29 -1.12 -3.70 2.39
N SER A 30 -2.13 -3.27 1.64
CA SER A 30 -2.96 -4.13 0.83
C SER A 30 -2.40 -4.18 -0.58
N SER A 31 -2.67 -5.25 -1.31
CA SER A 31 -2.65 -5.21 -2.77
C SER A 31 -3.75 -4.29 -3.28
N TRP A 32 -3.72 -3.98 -4.57
CA TRP A 32 -4.91 -3.47 -5.23
C TRP A 32 -6.04 -4.50 -5.13
N SER A 33 -7.20 -4.02 -4.69
CA SER A 33 -8.45 -4.76 -4.66
C SER A 33 -9.51 -3.98 -5.40
N TYR A 34 -10.22 -4.69 -6.26
CA TYR A 34 -11.25 -4.19 -7.14
C TYR A 34 -12.61 -4.74 -6.72
N ASN A 35 -13.68 -3.98 -7.00
CA ASN A 35 -15.02 -4.41 -6.66
C ASN A 35 -15.43 -5.65 -7.48
N ASN A 36 -15.67 -6.78 -6.82
CA ASN A 36 -16.13 -8.01 -7.48
C ASN A 36 -17.64 -8.03 -7.83
N ALA A 37 -18.36 -6.97 -7.49
CA ALA A 37 -19.78 -6.82 -7.77
C ALA A 37 -20.12 -5.35 -8.01
N ALA A 38 -21.31 -5.10 -8.57
CA ALA A 38 -21.80 -3.76 -8.78
C ALA A 38 -21.96 -3.01 -7.44
N LYS A 39 -21.17 -1.95 -7.21
CA LYS A 39 -21.13 -1.22 -5.93
C LYS A 39 -20.94 0.28 -6.15
N LYS A 40 -21.29 1.08 -5.13
CA LYS A 40 -21.01 2.52 -5.08
C LYS A 40 -19.69 2.84 -4.39
N ILE A 41 -19.39 2.07 -3.35
CA ILE A 41 -18.22 2.24 -2.51
C ILE A 41 -17.50 0.89 -2.46
N HIS A 42 -16.19 0.93 -2.69
CA HIS A 42 -15.29 -0.20 -2.44
C HIS A 42 -14.37 0.18 -1.30
N THR A 43 -14.25 -0.71 -0.31
CA THR A 43 -13.48 -0.45 0.91
C THR A 43 -12.46 -1.55 1.08
N VAL A 44 -11.24 -1.13 1.41
CA VAL A 44 -10.11 -2.00 1.66
C VAL A 44 -9.52 -1.58 3.00
N SER A 45 -9.25 -2.54 3.85
CA SER A 45 -8.63 -2.35 5.15
C SER A 45 -7.36 -3.17 5.26
N VAL A 46 -6.43 -2.69 6.07
CA VAL A 46 -5.23 -3.43 6.47
C VAL A 46 -5.15 -3.44 7.98
N SER A 47 -4.55 -4.49 8.52
CA SER A 47 -4.29 -4.58 9.96
C SER A 47 -2.90 -5.12 10.22
N LYS A 48 -2.24 -4.59 11.24
CA LYS A 48 -1.03 -5.19 11.82
C LYS A 48 -1.41 -5.84 13.12
N GLN A 49 -1.17 -7.15 13.22
CA GLN A 49 -1.22 -7.87 14.47
C GLN A 49 0.04 -7.49 15.27
N SER A 50 -0.13 -7.09 16.54
CA SER A 50 0.96 -6.66 17.43
C SER A 50 1.74 -5.43 16.93
N PRO A 51 1.11 -4.24 16.82
CA PRO A 51 1.85 -3.03 16.51
C PRO A 51 2.89 -2.72 17.60
N VAL A 52 4.03 -2.18 17.18
CA VAL A 52 4.99 -1.57 18.11
C VAL A 52 4.39 -0.27 18.64
N ALA A 53 4.90 0.23 19.76
CA ALA A 53 4.55 1.55 20.26
C ALA A 53 4.81 2.65 19.19
N GLY A 54 3.85 3.53 18.97
CA GLY A 54 3.90 4.58 17.96
C GLY A 54 2.52 5.17 17.62
N ASN A 55 2.53 6.23 16.82
CA ASN A 55 1.33 6.76 16.20
C ASN A 55 1.29 6.31 14.75
N TYR A 56 0.10 6.03 14.22
CA TYR A 56 -0.08 5.46 12.90
C TYR A 56 -1.16 6.21 12.12
N ARG A 57 -1.01 6.31 10.80
CA ARG A 57 -2.04 6.82 9.90
C ARG A 57 -2.20 5.91 8.69
N ALA A 58 -3.43 5.69 8.27
CA ALA A 58 -3.69 5.04 7.00
C ALA A 58 -3.62 6.09 5.88
N LYS A 59 -3.04 5.72 4.74
CA LYS A 59 -3.17 6.49 3.50
C LYS A 59 -3.65 5.55 2.40
N GLY A 60 -4.70 5.98 1.71
CA GLY A 60 -5.30 5.22 0.62
C GLY A 60 -4.94 5.82 -0.74
N THR A 61 -4.96 4.97 -1.76
CA THR A 61 -5.01 5.33 -3.16
C THR A 61 -6.21 4.64 -3.78
N MET A 62 -6.88 5.32 -4.70
CA MET A 62 -8.00 4.73 -5.44
C MET A 62 -7.75 4.83 -6.93
N LYS A 63 -8.42 3.96 -7.69
CA LYS A 63 -8.48 3.97 -9.14
C LYS A 63 -9.92 3.78 -9.60
N SER A 64 -10.30 4.49 -10.64
CA SER A 64 -11.58 4.27 -11.32
C SER A 64 -11.35 4.10 -12.82
N TYR A 65 -11.99 3.11 -13.42
CA TYR A 65 -11.93 2.87 -14.86
C TYR A 65 -12.72 3.96 -15.59
N ASP A 66 -12.03 4.70 -16.44
CA ASP A 66 -12.59 5.66 -17.37
C ASP A 66 -12.84 4.98 -18.71
N GLU A 67 -14.11 4.73 -19.04
CA GLU A 67 -14.50 4.13 -20.31
C GLU A 67 -14.14 4.98 -21.52
N SER A 68 -14.13 6.30 -21.36
CA SER A 68 -13.87 7.21 -22.50
C SER A 68 -12.42 7.12 -22.94
N ASN A 69 -11.51 6.91 -21.99
CA ASN A 69 -10.08 6.77 -22.24
C ASN A 69 -9.61 5.30 -22.22
N GLY A 70 -10.48 4.36 -21.89
CA GLY A 70 -10.19 2.93 -21.82
C GLY A 70 -9.13 2.56 -20.77
N THR A 71 -8.99 3.35 -19.70
CA THR A 71 -7.90 3.18 -18.71
C THR A 71 -8.34 3.54 -17.29
N TYR A 72 -7.55 3.14 -16.28
CA TYR A 72 -7.78 3.58 -14.90
C TYR A 72 -7.15 4.94 -14.63
N ILE A 73 -7.92 5.81 -14.00
CA ILE A 73 -7.47 7.09 -13.44
C ILE A 73 -7.31 6.89 -11.93
N GLY A 74 -6.10 7.14 -11.43
CA GLY A 74 -5.75 7.01 -10.02
C GLY A 74 -5.71 8.34 -9.29
N THR A 75 -6.02 8.34 -8.00
CA THR A 75 -5.78 9.47 -7.10
C THR A 75 -5.36 9.01 -5.70
N SER A 76 -4.59 9.85 -5.02
CA SER A 76 -4.27 9.68 -3.61
C SER A 76 -5.39 10.25 -2.74
N LEU A 77 -5.81 9.50 -1.73
CA LEU A 77 -6.80 9.94 -0.75
C LEU A 77 -6.11 10.71 0.37
N ASN A 78 -6.88 11.58 1.03
CA ASN A 78 -6.43 12.23 2.26
C ASN A 78 -6.11 11.15 3.31
N PRO A 79 -4.99 11.28 4.04
CA PRO A 79 -4.66 10.34 5.10
C PRO A 79 -5.68 10.41 6.23
N SER A 80 -5.83 9.32 6.98
CA SER A 80 -6.62 9.30 8.21
C SER A 80 -6.00 10.22 9.27
N GLY A 81 -6.80 10.53 10.30
CA GLY A 81 -6.23 10.99 11.57
C GLY A 81 -5.27 9.95 12.16
N TYR A 82 -4.42 10.40 13.09
CA TYR A 82 -3.50 9.51 13.78
C TYR A 82 -4.22 8.63 14.79
N ILE A 83 -3.81 7.37 14.85
CA ILE A 83 -4.18 6.41 15.90
C ILE A 83 -2.92 6.12 16.70
N SER A 84 -2.94 6.47 17.99
CA SER A 84 -1.83 6.23 18.91
C SER A 84 -1.94 4.85 19.57
N TYR A 85 -0.87 4.08 19.52
CA TYR A 85 -0.69 2.87 20.32
C TYR A 85 0.58 3.05 21.14
N LYS A 86 0.50 3.22 22.46
CA LYS A 86 1.65 3.53 23.35
C LYS A 86 2.54 4.65 22.78
N SER A 87 2.08 5.89 22.85
CA SER A 87 2.72 7.08 22.26
C SER A 87 4.23 7.15 22.47
N MET A 88 4.99 7.35 21.38
CA MET A 88 6.43 7.62 21.38
C MET A 88 6.70 8.89 20.56
N ASN A 89 7.64 9.72 21.01
CA ASN A 89 8.16 10.82 20.20
C ASN A 89 9.26 10.27 19.29
N LEU A 90 8.89 9.94 18.05
CA LEU A 90 9.82 9.45 17.04
C LEU A 90 10.17 10.59 16.08
N ASN A 91 11.45 10.91 15.97
CA ASN A 91 12.00 11.82 14.98
C ASN A 91 13.18 11.12 14.29
N ILE A 92 13.26 11.26 12.97
CA ILE A 92 14.41 10.78 12.18
C ILE A 92 15.47 11.88 12.09
N SER A 93 16.74 11.49 11.92
CA SER A 93 17.81 12.44 11.68
C SER A 93 17.74 13.03 10.25
N ASN A 94 18.45 14.13 10.00
CA ASN A 94 18.53 14.71 8.66
C ASN A 94 19.28 13.79 7.68
N GLU A 95 20.27 13.05 8.18
CA GLU A 95 21.02 12.06 7.42
C GLU A 95 20.11 10.93 6.97
N GLU A 96 19.28 10.41 7.88
CA GLU A 96 18.29 9.38 7.59
C GLU A 96 17.21 9.87 6.62
N LEU A 97 16.72 11.11 6.81
CA LEU A 97 15.78 11.73 5.88
C LEU A 97 16.35 11.81 4.47
N LYS A 98 17.62 12.22 4.33
CA LYS A 98 18.30 12.29 3.04
C LYS A 98 18.50 10.91 2.41
N GLU A 99 18.83 9.89 3.21
CA GLU A 99 18.92 8.50 2.75
C GLU A 99 17.58 8.04 2.19
N ARG A 100 16.47 8.24 2.93
CA ARG A 100 15.13 7.86 2.50
C ARG A 100 14.69 8.55 1.22
N ILE A 101 14.97 9.85 1.07
CA ILE A 101 14.71 10.60 -0.16
C ILE A 101 15.51 9.99 -1.32
N THR A 102 16.79 9.69 -1.10
CA THR A 102 17.65 9.08 -2.11
C THR A 102 17.11 7.70 -2.54
N MET A 103 16.72 6.86 -1.58
CA MET A 103 16.14 5.54 -1.85
C MET A 103 14.84 5.63 -2.65
N TYR A 104 13.98 6.60 -2.33
CA TYR A 104 12.76 6.84 -3.09
C TYR A 104 13.04 7.34 -4.51
N GLU A 105 13.85 8.39 -4.66
CA GLU A 105 14.10 9.04 -5.95
C GLU A 105 14.94 8.19 -6.91
N THR A 106 15.86 7.37 -6.39
CA THR A 106 16.84 6.64 -7.22
C THR A 106 16.55 5.16 -7.36
N LYS A 107 15.82 4.56 -6.42
CA LYS A 107 15.54 3.11 -6.41
C LYS A 107 14.06 2.77 -6.28
N ASP A 108 13.19 3.77 -6.16
CA ASP A 108 11.75 3.56 -6.05
C ASP A 108 11.35 2.68 -4.84
N MET A 109 12.04 2.94 -3.72
CA MET A 109 11.85 2.19 -2.48
C MET A 109 11.37 3.11 -1.35
N ILE A 110 10.56 2.55 -0.46
CA ILE A 110 10.04 3.26 0.72
C ILE A 110 10.50 2.58 2.01
N ALA A 111 10.80 3.37 3.04
CA ALA A 111 11.14 2.86 4.36
C ALA A 111 10.01 2.01 4.92
N ALA A 112 10.33 0.88 5.54
CA ALA A 112 9.37 -0.07 6.08
C ALA A 112 9.89 -0.75 7.35
N GLU A 113 8.94 -1.12 8.21
CA GLU A 113 9.17 -2.00 9.36
C GLU A 113 8.77 -3.43 8.98
N GLY A 114 9.72 -4.36 9.01
CA GLY A 114 9.48 -5.76 8.71
C GLY A 114 8.70 -6.50 9.79
N MET A 115 8.39 -7.76 9.51
CA MET A 115 7.59 -8.63 10.39
C MET A 115 8.27 -8.91 11.73
N ASN A 116 9.61 -8.90 11.77
CA ASN A 116 10.39 -9.14 12.99
C ASN A 116 10.82 -7.84 13.67
N GLY A 117 10.37 -6.68 13.17
CA GLY A 117 10.71 -5.36 13.71
C GLY A 117 12.03 -4.80 13.20
N ASN A 118 12.68 -5.45 12.23
CA ASN A 118 13.85 -4.90 11.55
C ASN A 118 13.39 -3.82 10.55
N TYR A 119 14.16 -2.74 10.48
CA TYR A 119 13.87 -1.60 9.60
C TYR A 119 14.70 -1.70 8.33
N GLY A 120 14.12 -1.23 7.23
CA GLY A 120 14.78 -1.17 5.93
C GLY A 120 13.87 -0.57 4.88
N TYR A 121 13.99 -1.04 3.63
CA TYR A 121 13.31 -0.50 2.47
C TYR A 121 12.60 -1.58 1.67
N ILE A 122 11.38 -1.30 1.21
CA ILE A 122 10.62 -2.17 0.30
C ILE A 122 10.47 -1.50 -1.06
N SER A 123 10.49 -2.29 -2.14
CA SER A 123 10.21 -1.81 -3.49
C SER A 123 8.73 -1.41 -3.61
N LEU A 124 8.47 -0.24 -4.20
CA LEU A 124 7.12 0.22 -4.50
C LEU A 124 6.44 -0.65 -5.59
N GLU A 125 7.24 -1.25 -6.47
CA GLU A 125 6.77 -2.26 -7.43
C GLU A 125 6.31 -3.54 -6.72
N ASP A 126 7.12 -4.08 -5.80
CA ASP A 126 6.76 -5.29 -5.03
C ASP A 126 5.53 -5.05 -4.14
N MET A 127 5.42 -3.84 -3.59
CA MET A 127 4.24 -3.36 -2.86
C MET A 127 3.00 -3.24 -3.76
N GLY A 128 3.19 -3.16 -5.09
CA GLY A 128 2.11 -3.10 -6.08
C GLY A 128 1.58 -1.70 -6.33
N VAL A 129 2.31 -0.64 -5.95
CA VAL A 129 1.86 0.76 -6.07
C VAL A 129 1.55 1.14 -7.52
N TYR A 130 2.36 0.65 -8.46
CA TYR A 130 2.26 0.99 -9.88
C TYR A 130 1.37 0.07 -10.71
N GLU A 131 0.79 -0.98 -10.12
CA GLU A 131 -0.09 -1.90 -10.85
C GLU A 131 -1.28 -1.15 -11.46
N ASN A 132 -1.38 -1.13 -12.78
CA ASN A 132 -2.46 -0.48 -13.51
C ASN A 132 -3.03 -1.44 -14.55
N PRO A 133 -4.12 -2.16 -14.24
CA PRO A 133 -4.78 -3.05 -15.20
C PRO A 133 -5.29 -2.27 -16.41
N SER A 134 -5.35 -2.91 -17.56
CA SER A 134 -5.82 -2.29 -18.82
C SER A 134 -7.35 -2.31 -18.92
N SER A 135 -8.02 -3.19 -18.18
CA SER A 135 -9.48 -3.30 -18.19
C SER A 135 -10.07 -3.78 -16.85
N PRO A 136 -11.40 -3.65 -16.63
CA PRO A 136 -12.10 -4.23 -15.49
C PRO A 136 -11.93 -5.75 -15.37
N GLU A 137 -11.94 -6.47 -16.49
CA GLU A 137 -11.76 -7.92 -16.54
C GLU A 137 -10.34 -8.31 -16.14
N GLU A 138 -9.34 -7.57 -16.63
CA GLU A 138 -7.94 -7.78 -16.25
C GLU A 138 -7.73 -7.51 -14.75
N ALA A 139 -8.34 -6.46 -14.21
CA ALA A 139 -8.24 -6.11 -12.80
C ALA A 139 -8.72 -7.25 -11.89
N LEU A 140 -9.89 -7.82 -12.22
CA LEU A 140 -10.44 -8.97 -11.49
C LEU A 140 -9.57 -10.23 -11.65
N ARG A 141 -9.07 -10.49 -12.87
CA ARG A 141 -8.16 -11.61 -13.13
C ARG A 141 -6.89 -11.51 -12.30
N LEU A 142 -6.23 -10.35 -12.27
CA LEU A 142 -5.01 -10.13 -11.50
C LEU A 142 -5.24 -10.31 -10.00
N GLN A 143 -6.37 -9.81 -9.48
CA GLN A 143 -6.76 -10.01 -8.08
C GLN A 143 -7.00 -11.50 -7.77
N GLU A 144 -7.75 -12.22 -8.61
CA GLU A 144 -7.99 -13.65 -8.42
C GLU A 144 -6.68 -14.46 -8.48
N GLU A 145 -5.81 -14.16 -9.44
CA GLU A 145 -4.50 -14.82 -9.57
C GLU A 145 -3.64 -14.61 -8.33
N ARG A 146 -3.61 -13.38 -7.79
CA ARG A 146 -2.91 -13.10 -6.53
C ARG A 146 -3.47 -13.91 -5.37
N ILE A 147 -4.79 -13.93 -5.20
CA ILE A 147 -5.45 -14.67 -4.12
C ILE A 147 -5.19 -16.17 -4.26
N ARG A 148 -5.27 -16.72 -5.48
CA ARG A 148 -4.96 -18.14 -5.73
C ARG A 148 -3.50 -18.48 -5.46
N LYS A 149 -2.57 -17.59 -5.82
CA LYS A 149 -1.13 -17.84 -5.70
C LYS A 149 -0.61 -17.67 -4.28
N TYR A 150 -1.08 -16.67 -3.56
CA TYR A 150 -0.51 -16.24 -2.27
C TYR A 150 -1.50 -16.38 -1.10
N GLY A 151 -2.77 -16.69 -1.35
CA GLY A 151 -3.78 -16.75 -0.30
C GLY A 151 -4.07 -15.36 0.28
N GLU A 152 -4.07 -15.25 1.61
CA GLU A 152 -4.42 -14.02 2.33
C GLU A 152 -3.40 -12.89 2.16
N TYR A 153 -2.12 -13.21 1.98
CA TYR A 153 -1.07 -12.20 1.84
C TYR A 153 0.11 -12.73 1.04
N ARG A 154 0.88 -11.83 0.42
CA ARG A 154 2.22 -12.14 -0.06
C ARG A 154 3.28 -11.49 0.84
N GLU A 155 4.44 -12.13 0.91
CA GLU A 155 5.61 -11.60 1.59
C GLU A 155 6.58 -11.01 0.57
N ILE A 156 7.02 -9.78 0.80
CA ILE A 156 8.04 -9.09 0.00
C ILE A 156 9.28 -8.85 0.87
N ASN A 157 10.44 -8.69 0.24
CA ASN A 157 11.70 -8.48 0.95
C ASN A 157 11.75 -7.05 1.52
N VAL A 158 12.23 -6.94 2.76
CA VAL A 158 12.77 -5.68 3.31
C VAL A 158 14.28 -5.72 3.11
N TYR A 159 14.79 -4.72 2.42
CA TYR A 159 16.21 -4.59 2.11
C TYR A 159 16.88 -3.56 3.01
N ASP A 160 18.19 -3.71 3.23
CA ASP A 160 19.01 -2.68 3.87
C ASP A 160 19.15 -1.43 2.97
N ASN A 161 19.86 -0.40 3.45
CA ASN A 161 20.09 0.85 2.71
C ASN A 161 20.90 0.66 1.40
N ASP A 162 21.60 -0.47 1.24
CA ASP A 162 22.21 -0.86 -0.02
C ASP A 162 21.17 -1.23 -1.11
N GLY A 163 19.91 -1.47 -0.72
CA GLY A 163 18.80 -1.87 -1.57
C GLY A 163 18.92 -3.30 -2.12
N LYS A 164 19.77 -4.14 -1.52
CA LYS A 164 20.12 -5.49 -2.01
C LYS A 164 20.13 -6.54 -0.90
N THR A 165 20.68 -6.20 0.26
CA THR A 165 20.79 -7.13 1.40
C THR A 165 19.43 -7.29 2.05
N VAL A 166 18.90 -8.51 2.09
CA VAL A 166 17.59 -8.79 2.72
C VAL A 166 17.76 -8.84 4.24
N VAL A 167 17.00 -8.01 4.96
CA VAL A 167 17.03 -7.89 6.43
C VAL A 167 15.74 -8.34 7.12
N ASP A 168 14.62 -8.37 6.40
CA ASP A 168 13.33 -8.86 6.91
C ASP A 168 12.34 -9.17 5.77
N LYS A 169 11.09 -9.48 6.14
CA LYS A 169 9.94 -9.61 5.25
C LYS A 169 8.84 -8.62 5.62
N PHE A 170 8.05 -8.23 4.63
CA PHE A 170 6.92 -7.33 4.77
C PHE A 170 5.67 -7.95 4.15
N ARG A 171 4.50 -7.79 4.79
CA ARG A 171 3.24 -8.37 4.31
C ARG A 171 2.44 -7.38 3.46
N VAL A 172 2.03 -7.85 2.30
CA VAL A 172 1.06 -7.20 1.42
C VAL A 172 -0.19 -8.07 1.34
N TYR A 173 -1.30 -7.64 1.96
CA TYR A 173 -2.53 -8.43 2.07
C TYR A 173 -3.29 -8.46 0.75
N ASN A 174 -3.77 -9.63 0.33
CA ASN A 174 -4.65 -9.77 -0.81
C ASN A 174 -6.10 -9.57 -0.33
N MET A 175 -6.85 -8.71 -1.02
CA MET A 175 -8.14 -8.19 -0.59
C MET A 175 -9.20 -8.37 -1.67
#